data_AF-A0A258H0F4-F1
#
_entry.id   AF-A0A258H0F4-F1
#
_cell.length_a   1.000
_cell.length_b   1.000
_cell.length_c   1.000
_cell.angle_alpha   90.00
_cell.angle_beta   90.00
_cell.angle_gamma   90.00
#
_symmetry.space_group_name_H-M   'P 1'
#
loop_
_entity.id
_entity.type
_entity.pdbx_description
1 polymer ?
#
loop_
_entity_poly.entity_id
_entity_poly.type
_entity_poly.pdbx_seq_one_letter_code
_entity_poly.pdbx_strand_id
1 'polypeptide(L)'
;MSEFEFIFALFGLLLGLSIVEVLGGLARAIEARLRPGATVRIGWLTPLLGIFVLLDLLSFWGAAWTARDVVGVSGHSMMAVTAFAGAYYLAAHLVFPREPGELADLDAHYFRVR
;
A
#
# COMPACT_ATOMS: atom_id res chain seq x y z
N MET A 1 -22.69 -14.20 10.71
CA MET A 1 -21.33 -14.01 10.18
C MET A 1 -20.95 -15.29 9.49
N SER A 2 -20.80 -15.26 8.16
CA SER A 2 -20.32 -16.40 7.38
C SER A 2 -18.81 -16.58 7.57
N GLU A 3 -18.32 -17.77 7.25
CA GLU A 3 -16.88 -18.07 7.24
C GLU A 3 -16.10 -17.04 6.39
N PHE A 4 -16.59 -16.80 5.18
CA PHE A 4 -16.04 -15.79 4.29
C PHE A 4 -16.03 -14.39 4.93
N GLU A 5 -17.15 -13.95 5.53
CA GLU A 5 -17.24 -12.63 6.16
C GLU A 5 -16.21 -12.43 7.28
N PHE A 6 -15.91 -13.49 8.04
CA PHE A 6 -14.90 -13.45 9.11
C PHE A 6 -13.48 -13.23 8.55
N ILE A 7 -13.09 -13.98 7.52
CA ILE A 7 -11.78 -13.81 6.87
C ILE A 7 -11.71 -12.48 6.11
N PHE A 8 -12.78 -12.13 5.41
CA PHE A 8 -12.85 -10.91 4.62
C PHE A 8 -12.76 -9.65 5.49
N ALA A 9 -13.30 -9.68 6.70
CA ALA A 9 -13.13 -8.60 7.67
C ALA A 9 -11.66 -8.38 8.04
N LEU A 10 -10.92 -9.46 8.33
CA LEU A 10 -9.48 -9.38 8.63
C LEU A 10 -8.67 -8.90 7.41
N PHE A 11 -8.93 -9.49 6.25
CA PHE A 11 -8.31 -9.13 4.99
C PHE A 11 -8.55 -7.65 4.65
N GLY A 12 -9.81 -7.22 4.64
CA GLY A 12 -10.21 -5.86 4.33
C GLY A 12 -9.68 -4.82 5.31
N LEU A 13 -9.53 -5.18 6.59
CA LEU A 13 -8.88 -4.31 7.58
C LEU A 13 -7.41 -4.05 7.22
N LEU A 14 -6.63 -5.09 6.97
CA LEU A 14 -5.22 -4.97 6.64
C LEU A 14 -4.99 -4.30 5.28
N LEU A 15 -5.81 -4.62 4.28
CA LEU A 15 -5.80 -3.93 2.98
C LEU A 15 -6.18 -2.45 3.10
N GLY A 16 -7.22 -2.14 3.88
CA GLY A 16 -7.62 -0.78 4.15
C GLY A 16 -6.48 0.04 4.77
N LEU A 17 -5.77 -0.53 5.75
CA LEU A 17 -4.57 0.09 6.33
C LEU A 17 -3.47 0.31 5.30
N SER A 18 -3.26 -0.64 4.39
CA SER A 18 -2.29 -0.52 3.29
C SER A 18 -2.66 0.64 2.36
N ILE A 19 -3.93 0.77 1.98
CA ILE A 19 -4.43 1.88 1.16
C ILE A 19 -4.21 3.21 1.86
N VAL A 20 -4.54 3.31 3.15
CA VAL A 20 -4.34 4.52 3.95
C VAL A 20 -2.86 4.89 4.02
N GLU A 21 -1.96 3.92 4.17
CA GLU A 21 -0.51 4.17 4.18
C GLU A 21 0.00 4.74 2.86
N VAL A 22 -0.44 4.19 1.71
CA VAL A 22 -0.07 4.71 0.39
C VAL A 22 -0.61 6.12 0.18
N LEU A 23 -1.88 6.37 0.50
CA LEU A 23 -2.50 7.70 0.39
C LEU A 23 -1.82 8.71 1.32
N GLY A 24 -1.48 8.31 2.54
CA GLY A 24 -0.75 9.14 3.49
C GLY A 24 0.66 9.47 3.00
N GLY A 25 1.36 8.52 2.39
CA GLY A 25 2.65 8.74 1.74
C GLY A 25 2.55 9.74 0.58
N LEU A 26 1.52 9.61 -0.25
CA LEU A 26 1.24 10.54 -1.35
C LEU A 26 0.94 11.96 -0.81
N ALA A 27 0.14 12.09 0.24
CA ALA A 27 -0.14 13.38 0.88
C ALA A 27 1.15 14.04 1.40
N ARG A 28 2.01 13.29 2.10
CA ARG A 28 3.32 13.79 2.58
C ARG A 28 4.21 14.25 1.43
N ALA A 29 4.23 13.51 0.32
CA ALA A 29 4.98 13.89 -0.87
C ALA A 29 4.46 15.21 -1.46
N ILE A 30 3.13 15.35 -1.61
CA ILE A 30 2.49 16.58 -2.11
C ILE A 30 2.80 17.77 -1.19
N GLU A 31 2.68 17.60 0.13
CA GLU A 31 3.01 18.64 1.11
C GLU A 31 4.48 19.07 1.02
N ALA A 32 5.42 18.13 0.89
CA ALA A 32 6.84 18.43 0.76
C ALA A 32 7.15 19.30 -0.47
N ARG A 33 6.43 19.10 -1.58
CA ARG A 33 6.57 19.95 -2.79
C ARG A 33 5.88 21.31 -2.67
N LEU A 34 4.79 21.41 -1.93
CA LEU A 34 4.04 22.66 -1.75
C LEU A 34 4.71 23.61 -0.74
N ARG A 35 5.70 23.14 0.03
CA ARG A 35 6.42 23.97 1.01
C ARG A 35 7.21 25.10 0.31
N PRO A 36 7.02 26.38 0.71
CA PRO A 36 7.77 27.50 0.15
C PRO A 36 9.28 27.34 0.40
N GLY A 37 10.10 27.43 -0.65
CA GLY A 37 11.55 27.27 -0.56
C GLY A 37 12.07 25.83 -0.66
N ALA A 38 11.19 24.83 -0.79
CA ALA A 38 11.59 23.44 -0.97
C ALA A 38 12.23 23.20 -2.34
N THR A 39 13.43 22.60 -2.37
CA THR A 39 14.09 22.11 -3.59
C THR A 39 13.84 20.61 -3.82
N VAL A 40 12.73 20.09 -3.27
CA VAL A 40 12.35 18.68 -3.40
C VAL A 40 11.88 18.41 -4.83
N ARG A 41 12.69 17.68 -5.61
CA ARG A 41 12.29 17.14 -6.91
C ARG A 41 11.45 15.88 -6.67
N ILE A 42 10.13 16.03 -6.84
CA ILE A 42 9.25 14.86 -7.02
C ILE A 42 9.44 14.37 -8.44
N GLY A 43 10.28 13.35 -8.60
CA GLY A 43 10.26 12.55 -9.81
C GLY A 43 8.93 11.80 -9.93
N TRP A 44 8.45 11.61 -11.16
CA TRP A 44 7.14 11.02 -11.42
C TRP A 44 7.07 9.51 -11.10
N LEU A 45 8.21 8.84 -10.94
CA LEU A 45 8.26 7.39 -10.73
C LEU A 45 7.66 6.98 -9.39
N THR A 46 7.98 7.71 -8.32
CA THR A 46 7.46 7.42 -6.96
C THR A 46 5.93 7.54 -6.84
N PRO A 47 5.28 8.63 -7.28
CA PRO A 47 3.82 8.72 -7.25
C PRO A 47 3.15 7.75 -8.23
N LEU A 48 3.75 7.46 -9.39
CA LEU A 48 3.23 6.46 -10.31
C LEU A 48 3.26 5.05 -9.70
N LEU A 49 4.33 4.71 -8.97
CA LEU A 49 4.43 3.47 -8.20
C LEU A 49 3.36 3.41 -7.10
N GLY A 50 3.11 4.51 -6.39
CA GLY A 50 2.02 4.58 -5.41
C GLY A 50 0.64 4.33 -6.03
N ILE A 51 0.36 4.93 -7.19
CA ILE A 51 -0.89 4.68 -7.94
C ILE A 51 -0.97 3.22 -8.38
N PHE A 52 0.14 2.66 -8.89
CA PHE A 52 0.21 1.26 -9.27
C PHE A 52 -0.14 0.32 -8.10
N VAL A 53 0.47 0.53 -6.92
CA VAL A 53 0.19 -0.25 -5.72
C VAL A 53 -1.28 -0.10 -5.27
N LEU A 54 -1.86 1.10 -5.37
CA LEU A 54 -3.28 1.31 -5.07
C LEU A 54 -4.21 0.53 -6.02
N LEU A 55 -3.96 0.58 -7.32
CA LEU A 55 -4.76 -0.15 -8.32
C LEU A 55 -4.64 -1.67 -8.12
N ASP A 56 -3.44 -2.13 -7.75
CA ASP A 56 -3.17 -3.52 -7.46
C ASP A 56 -3.91 -4.00 -6.21
N LEU A 57 -3.84 -3.23 -5.10
CA LEU A 57 -4.61 -3.49 -3.87
C LEU A 57 -6.12 -3.59 -4.13
N LEU A 58 -6.68 -2.67 -4.91
CA LEU A 58 -8.11 -2.68 -5.28
C LEU A 58 -8.47 -3.89 -6.15
N SER A 59 -7.56 -4.29 -7.04
CA SER A 59 -7.73 -5.48 -7.88
C SER A 59 -7.76 -6.76 -7.04
N PHE A 60 -6.85 -6.88 -6.07
CA PHE A 60 -6.84 -8.00 -5.12
C PHE A 60 -8.06 -8.02 -4.19
N TRP A 61 -8.56 -6.84 -3.80
CA TRP A 61 -9.81 -6.75 -3.05
C TRP A 61 -10.98 -7.33 -3.86
N GLY A 62 -11.10 -6.94 -5.13
CA GLY A 62 -12.09 -7.49 -6.05
C GLY A 62 -11.93 -8.99 -6.29
N ALA A 63 -10.68 -9.48 -6.43
CA ALA A 63 -10.39 -10.89 -6.60
C ALA A 63 -10.78 -11.74 -5.38
N ALA A 64 -10.63 -11.21 -4.16
CA ALA A 64 -11.10 -11.90 -2.96
C ALA A 64 -12.63 -12.07 -2.96
N TRP A 65 -13.36 -11.08 -3.47
CA TRP A 65 -14.81 -11.16 -3.61
C TRP A 65 -15.27 -12.20 -4.64
N THR A 66 -14.54 -12.37 -5.75
CA THR A 66 -14.85 -13.40 -6.75
C THR A 66 -14.48 -14.80 -6.26
N ALA A 67 -13.46 -14.93 -5.43
CA ALA A 67 -13.05 -16.19 -4.81
C ALA A 67 -13.89 -16.59 -3.58
N ARG A 68 -14.91 -15.80 -3.19
CA ARG A 68 -15.68 -16.03 -1.96
C ARG A 68 -16.30 -17.43 -1.83
N ASP A 69 -16.67 -18.04 -2.94
CA ASP A 69 -17.37 -19.33 -2.97
C ASP A 69 -16.41 -20.53 -2.85
N VAL A 70 -15.09 -20.30 -2.98
CA VAL A 70 -14.04 -21.33 -2.89
C VAL A 70 -13.13 -21.17 -1.67
N VAL A 71 -13.23 -20.06 -0.95
CA VAL A 71 -12.41 -19.80 0.26
C VAL A 71 -13.18 -20.22 1.51
N GLY A 72 -12.80 -21.37 2.08
CA GLY A 72 -13.28 -21.83 3.39
C GLY A 72 -12.47 -21.27 4.56
N VAL A 73 -13.08 -21.21 5.75
CA VAL A 73 -12.36 -20.83 6.97
C VAL A 73 -11.50 -21.97 7.47
N SER A 74 -10.20 -21.70 7.55
CA SER A 74 -9.20 -22.59 8.14
C SER A 74 -8.06 -21.75 8.71
N GLY A 75 -7.29 -22.31 9.64
CA GLY A 75 -6.08 -21.64 10.14
C GLY A 75 -5.11 -21.27 9.01
N HIS A 76 -5.01 -22.12 7.97
CA HIS A 76 -4.18 -21.87 6.80
C HIS A 76 -4.67 -20.68 5.97
N SER A 77 -5.98 -20.56 5.72
CA SER A 77 -6.52 -19.42 4.97
C SER A 77 -6.38 -18.10 5.73
N MET A 78 -6.52 -18.11 7.07
CA MET A 78 -6.25 -16.94 7.91
C MET A 78 -4.78 -16.51 7.88
N MET A 79 -3.84 -17.47 7.98
CA MET A 79 -2.41 -17.18 7.88
C MET A 79 -2.05 -16.65 6.50
N ALA A 80 -2.58 -17.25 5.42
CA ALA A 80 -2.32 -16.81 4.06
C ALA A 80 -2.81 -15.37 3.81
N VAL A 81 -4.04 -15.06 4.23
CA VAL A 81 -4.62 -13.71 4.13
C VAL A 81 -3.82 -12.68 4.91
N THR A 82 -3.42 -13.02 6.14
CA THR A 82 -2.62 -12.12 6.99
C THR A 82 -1.24 -11.88 6.38
N ALA A 83 -0.56 -12.94 5.93
CA ALA A 83 0.75 -12.84 5.32
C ALA A 83 0.71 -12.02 4.02
N PHE A 84 -0.30 -12.26 3.18
CA PHE A 84 -0.50 -11.52 1.94
C PHE A 84 -0.75 -10.03 2.21
N ALA A 85 -1.75 -9.70 3.04
CA ALA A 85 -2.09 -8.31 3.32
C ALA A 85 -0.98 -7.59 4.11
N GLY A 86 -0.25 -8.30 4.99
CA GLY A 86 0.92 -7.77 5.69
C GLY A 86 2.09 -7.46 4.75
N ALA A 87 2.34 -8.31 3.76
CA ALA A 87 3.35 -8.03 2.73
C ALA A 87 3.00 -6.78 1.92
N TYR A 88 1.71 -6.58 1.61
CA TYR A 88 1.23 -5.36 0.95
C TYR A 88 1.35 -4.13 1.82
N TYR A 89 1.08 -4.23 3.12
CA TYR A 89 1.30 -3.13 4.04
C TYR A 89 2.78 -2.72 4.07
N LEU A 90 3.68 -3.70 4.13
CA LEU A 90 5.13 -3.45 4.06
C LEU A 90 5.52 -2.81 2.73
N ALA A 91 5.00 -3.31 1.60
CA ALA A 91 5.26 -2.73 0.29
C ALA A 91 4.78 -1.27 0.24
N ALA A 92 3.53 -1.00 0.64
CA ALA A 92 2.97 0.34 0.75
C ALA A 92 3.83 1.27 1.61
N HIS A 93 4.35 0.74 2.71
CA HIS A 93 5.22 1.46 3.62
C HIS A 93 6.59 1.81 3.02
N LEU A 94 7.08 1.01 2.08
CA LEU A 94 8.36 1.23 1.39
C LEU A 94 8.24 2.13 0.16
N VAL A 95 7.04 2.39 -0.37
CA VAL A 95 6.84 3.22 -1.57
C VAL A 95 7.26 4.68 -1.33
N PHE A 96 6.97 5.24 -0.15
CA PHE A 96 7.23 6.64 0.15
C PHE A 96 8.24 6.80 1.29
N PRO A 97 9.31 7.59 1.10
CA PRO A 97 10.28 7.84 2.17
C PRO A 97 9.64 8.62 3.33
N ARG A 98 9.97 8.22 4.57
CA ARG A 98 9.44 8.84 5.80
C ARG A 98 9.96 10.26 6.05
N GLU A 99 11.22 10.51 5.70
CA GLU A 99 11.87 11.81 5.81
C GLU A 99 12.44 12.19 4.44
N PRO A 100 11.73 13.02 3.65
CA PRO A 100 12.37 13.70 2.53
C PRO A 100 13.38 14.68 3.13
N GLY A 101 14.64 14.25 3.26
CA GLY A 101 15.73 15.16 3.62
C GLY A 101 15.70 16.39 2.70
N GLU A 102 16.14 17.55 3.20
CA GLU A 102 15.97 18.86 2.55
C GLU A 102 16.51 18.95 1.09
N LEU A 103 17.27 17.96 0.63
CA LEU A 103 17.85 17.82 -0.71
C LEU A 103 17.57 16.44 -1.38
N ALA A 104 16.55 15.71 -0.95
CA ALA A 104 16.29 14.34 -1.42
C ALA A 104 15.46 14.30 -2.71
N ASP A 105 16.04 13.74 -3.78
CA ASP A 105 15.31 13.30 -4.97
C ASP A 105 14.50 12.03 -4.63
N LEU A 106 13.19 12.06 -4.83
CA LEU A 106 12.33 10.90 -4.56
C LEU A 106 12.66 9.71 -5.49
N ASP A 107 13.12 9.97 -6.71
CA ASP A 107 13.50 8.88 -7.63
C ASP A 107 14.79 8.18 -7.19
N ALA A 108 15.66 8.86 -6.45
CA ALA A 108 16.83 8.21 -5.83
C ALA A 108 16.43 7.22 -4.73
N HIS A 109 15.26 7.38 -4.10
CA HIS A 109 14.73 6.40 -3.14
C HIS A 109 14.28 5.12 -3.85
N TYR A 110 13.59 5.24 -4.99
CA TYR A 110 13.19 4.09 -5.82
C TYR A 110 14.39 3.20 -6.18
N PHE A 111 15.53 3.80 -6.55
CA PHE A 111 16.75 3.04 -6.87
C PHE A 111 17.43 2.39 -5.66
N ARG A 112 17.16 2.85 -4.43
CA ARG A 112 17.79 2.34 -3.21
C ARG A 112 17.06 1.15 -2.60
N VAL A 113 15.80 0.94 -2.97
CA VAL A 113 14.92 -0.12 -2.45
C VAL A 113 14.92 -1.36 -3.39
N ARG A 114 15.73 -1.35 -4.46
CA ARG A 114 15.88 -2.49 -5.39
C ARG A 114 16.76 -3.60 -4.82
#